data_AF-A0A2H6N584-F1
#
_entry.id   AF-A0A2H6N584-F1
#
_cell.length_a   1.000
_cell.length_b   1.000
_cell.length_c   1.000
_cell.angle_alpha   90.00
_cell.angle_beta   90.00
_cell.angle_gamma   90.00
#
_symmetry.space_group_name_H-M   'P 1'
#
loop_
_entity.id
_entity.type
_entity.pdbx_description
1 polymer ?
#
loop_
_entity_poly.entity_id
_entity_poly.type
_entity_poly.pdbx_seq_one_letter_code
_entity_poly.pdbx_strand_id
1 'polypeptide(L)'
;AIFLLGVFWKRCNEQGAFFGGMVGLALGATRLILAFVYRVPECNQPDTRPFFIKNIHYMYVATGLFWITGIVAIIVSFLTPPPSTEQVRATTFWSIKNRVV
;
A
#
# COMPACT_ATOMS: atom_id res chain seq x y z
N ALA A 1 1.40 4.26 -0.09
CA ALA A 1 0.23 5.09 0.23
C ALA A 1 0.14 5.46 1.70
N ILE A 2 0.25 4.50 2.63
CA ILE A 2 0.00 4.71 4.07
C ILE A 2 0.83 5.85 4.67
N PHE A 3 2.11 5.98 4.31
CA PHE A 3 2.94 7.11 4.77
C PHE A 3 2.37 8.47 4.35
N LEU A 4 1.94 8.60 3.09
CA LEU A 4 1.31 9.83 2.60
C LEU A 4 -0.01 10.09 3.30
N LEU A 5 -0.82 9.05 3.54
CA LEU A 5 -2.07 9.18 4.30
C LEU A 5 -1.79 9.61 5.75
N GLY A 6 -0.78 9.04 6.41
CA GLY A 6 -0.40 9.40 7.77
C GLY A 6 0.08 10.85 7.90
N VAL A 7 0.77 11.39 6.89
CA VAL A 7 1.27 12.77 6.90
C VAL A 7 0.20 13.78 6.50
N PHE A 8 -0.55 13.50 5.43
CA PHE A 8 -1.43 14.48 4.79
C PHE A 8 -2.91 14.31 5.14
N TRP A 9 -3.32 13.23 5.80
CA TRP A 9 -4.72 12.95 6.10
C TRP A 9 -4.97 12.64 7.58
N LYS A 10 -5.55 13.60 8.31
CA LYS A 10 -5.83 13.52 9.75
C LYS A 10 -6.73 12.35 10.18
N ARG A 11 -7.51 11.79 9.26
CA ARG A 11 -8.48 10.71 9.57
C ARG A 11 -7.85 9.31 9.52
N CYS A 12 -6.64 9.18 8.97
CA CYS A 12 -5.89 7.94 8.99
C CYS A 12 -5.61 7.54 10.44
N ASN A 13 -6.10 6.37 10.86
CA ASN A 13 -5.91 5.82 12.20
C ASN A 13 -5.03 4.57 12.16
N GLU A 14 -4.67 4.08 13.35
CA GLU A 14 -3.80 2.90 13.52
C GLU A 14 -4.34 1.68 12.80
N GLN A 15 -5.64 1.39 12.93
CA GLN A 15 -6.27 0.23 12.31
C GLN A 15 -6.24 0.32 10.78
N GLY A 16 -6.56 1.49 10.19
CA GLY A 16 -6.47 1.69 8.75
C GLY A 16 -5.04 1.52 8.23
N ALA A 17 -4.05 2.11 8.92
CA ALA A 17 -2.65 1.94 8.57
C ALA A 17 -2.20 0.48 8.67
N PHE A 18 -2.59 -0.22 9.74
CA PHE A 18 -2.23 -1.61 9.98
C PHE A 18 -2.80 -2.54 8.91
N PHE A 19 -4.13 -2.54 8.71
CA PHE A 19 -4.78 -3.43 7.74
C PHE A 19 -4.40 -3.10 6.30
N GLY A 20 -4.28 -1.80 5.96
CA GLY A 20 -3.75 -1.38 4.66
C GLY A 20 -2.34 -1.91 4.42
N GLY A 21 -1.49 -1.87 5.44
CA GLY A 21 -0.12 -2.38 5.39
C GLY A 21 -0.06 -3.90 5.23
N MET A 22 -0.88 -4.62 5.98
CA MET A 22 -0.98 -6.08 5.91
C MET A 22 -1.46 -6.58 4.56
N VAL A 23 -2.49 -5.96 3.97
CA VAL A 23 -2.94 -6.29 2.62
C VAL A 23 -1.84 -6.01 1.59
N GLY A 24 -1.16 -4.87 1.70
CA GLY A 24 -0.04 -4.53 0.82
C GLY A 24 1.12 -5.50 0.90
N LEU A 25 1.51 -5.88 2.12
CA LEU A 25 2.56 -6.85 2.38
C LEU A 25 2.20 -8.22 1.80
N ALA A 26 0.97 -8.70 2.04
CA ALA A 26 0.52 -9.98 1.51
C ALA A 26 0.58 -10.02 -0.02
N LEU A 27 -0.01 -9.03 -0.69
CA LEU A 27 -0.02 -8.96 -2.16
C LEU A 27 1.40 -8.77 -2.74
N GLY A 28 2.23 -7.96 -2.09
CA GLY A 28 3.64 -7.76 -2.46
C GLY A 28 4.46 -9.04 -2.32
N ALA A 29 4.32 -9.75 -1.19
CA ALA A 29 4.99 -11.03 -0.95
C ALA A 29 4.56 -12.09 -1.97
N THR A 30 3.26 -12.19 -2.26
CA THR A 30 2.76 -13.07 -3.34
C THR A 30 3.42 -12.74 -4.67
N ARG A 31 3.54 -11.45 -5.03
CA ARG A 31 4.21 -11.05 -6.28
C ARG A 31 5.70 -11.43 -6.30
N LEU A 32 6.40 -11.31 -5.18
CA LEU A 32 7.81 -11.70 -5.06
C LEU A 32 7.97 -13.22 -5.20
N ILE A 33 7.14 -14.01 -4.52
CA ILE A 33 7.13 -15.47 -4.64
C ILE A 33 6.89 -15.88 -6.09
N LEU A 34 5.89 -15.30 -6.76
CA LEU A 34 5.60 -15.58 -8.17
C LEU A 34 6.78 -15.22 -9.10
N ALA A 35 7.57 -14.19 -8.77
CA ALA A 35 8.76 -13.84 -9.53
C ALA A 35 9.85 -14.94 -9.45
N PHE A 36 9.97 -15.59 -8.29
CA PHE A 36 10.94 -16.68 -8.09
C PHE A 36 10.48 -18.00 -8.70
N VAL A 37 9.17 -18.28 -8.66
CA VAL A 37 8.58 -19.49 -9.24
C VAL A 37 8.59 -19.43 -10.77
N TYR A 38 8.15 -18.31 -11.36
CA TYR A 38 8.02 -18.13 -12.81
C TYR A 38 9.20 -17.37 -13.40
N ARG A 39 10.38 -17.99 -13.41
CA ARG A 39 11.58 -17.42 -14.03
C ARG A 39 11.48 -17.38 -15.55
N VAL A 40 12.16 -16.40 -16.14
CA VAL A 40 12.27 -16.29 -17.61
C VAL A 40 12.95 -17.57 -18.13
N PRO A 41 12.32 -18.28 -19.08
CA PRO A 41 12.94 -19.44 -19.72
C PRO A 41 14.09 -19.01 -20.64
N GLU A 42 14.95 -19.97 -20.98
CA GLU A 42 16.05 -19.74 -21.93
C GLU A 42 15.51 -19.41 -23.34
N CYS A 43 16.31 -18.72 -24.16
CA CYS A 43 15.91 -18.22 -25.49
C CYS A 43 15.34 -19.29 -26.45
N ASN A 44 15.64 -20.57 -26.22
CA ASN A 44 15.20 -21.68 -27.08
C ASN A 44 14.00 -22.47 -26.51
N GLN A 45 13.41 -22.03 -25.40
CA GLN A 45 12.31 -22.73 -24.73
C GLN A 45 11.00 -21.92 -24.83
N PRO A 46 9.84 -22.58 -25.02
CA PRO A 46 8.55 -21.90 -25.05
C PRO A 46 8.23 -21.26 -23.68
N ASP A 47 7.76 -20.02 -23.69
CA ASP A 47 7.40 -19.29 -22.47
C ASP A 47 6.00 -19.68 -21.97
N THR A 48 5.99 -20.56 -20.96
CA THR A 48 4.77 -21.09 -20.31
C THR A 48 4.28 -20.24 -19.13
N ARG A 49 4.91 -19.09 -18.87
CA ARG A 49 4.53 -18.24 -17.73
C ARG A 49 3.12 -17.65 -17.92
N PRO A 50 2.35 -17.50 -16.83
CA PRO A 50 1.03 -16.87 -16.91
C PRO A 50 1.11 -15.46 -17.50
N PHE A 51 0.09 -15.07 -18.27
CA PHE A 51 -0.02 -13.75 -18.92
C PHE A 51 0.25 -12.59 -17.96
N PHE A 52 -0.28 -12.66 -16.75
CA PHE A 52 -0.12 -11.63 -15.70
C PHE A 52 1.34 -11.41 -15.30
N ILE A 53 2.17 -12.46 -15.31
CA ILE A 53 3.59 -12.35 -14.94
C ILE A 53 4.44 -11.91 -16.13
N LYS A 54 4.09 -12.36 -17.33
CA LYS A 54 4.84 -12.10 -18.56
C LYS A 54 4.68 -10.67 -19.06
N ASN A 55 3.45 -10.17 -19.13
CA ASN A 55 3.12 -8.95 -19.86
C ASN A 55 2.94 -7.72 -18.98
N ILE A 56 2.81 -7.89 -17.66
CA ILE A 56 2.64 -6.76 -16.74
C ILE A 56 3.99 -6.40 -16.13
N HIS A 57 4.47 -5.21 -16.51
CA HIS A 57 5.68 -4.65 -15.94
C HIS A 57 5.56 -4.46 -14.43
N TYR A 58 6.61 -4.76 -13.67
CA TYR A 58 6.59 -4.75 -12.21
C TYR A 58 6.21 -3.38 -11.62
N MET A 59 6.52 -2.28 -12.32
CA MET A 59 6.10 -0.94 -11.90
C MET A 59 4.58 -0.76 -11.88
N TYR A 60 3.83 -1.34 -12.81
CA TYR A 60 2.36 -1.27 -12.77
C TYR A 60 1.80 -2.03 -11.57
N VAL A 61 2.42 -3.15 -11.20
CA VAL A 61 2.06 -3.88 -9.97
C VAL A 61 2.35 -3.01 -8.75
N ALA A 62 3.49 -2.33 -8.70
CA ALA A 62 3.82 -1.40 -7.61
C ALA A 62 2.80 -0.25 -7.50
N THR A 63 2.38 0.35 -8.62
CA THR A 63 1.32 1.36 -8.64
C THR A 63 -0.02 0.78 -8.16
N GLY A 64 -0.37 -0.44 -8.58
CA GLY A 64 -1.58 -1.13 -8.10
C GLY A 64 -1.56 -1.36 -6.59
N LEU A 65 -0.44 -1.86 -6.05
CA LEU A 65 -0.24 -2.04 -4.60
C LEU A 65 -0.36 -0.72 -3.85
N PHE A 66 0.18 0.38 -4.40
CA PHE A 66 0.03 1.70 -3.81
C PHE A 66 -1.45 2.09 -3.66
N TRP A 67 -2.25 1.96 -4.73
CA TRP A 67 -3.67 2.32 -4.68
C TRP A 67 -4.49 1.38 -3.80
N ILE A 68 -4.28 0.07 -3.89
CA ILE A 68 -5.00 -0.92 -3.07
C ILE A 68 -4.74 -0.66 -1.58
N THR A 69 -3.47 -0.49 -1.18
CA THR A 69 -3.13 -0.20 0.23
C THR A 69 -3.73 1.12 0.72
N GLY A 70 -3.78 2.13 -0.15
CA GLY A 70 -4.42 3.41 0.17
C GLY A 70 -5.93 3.27 0.36
N ILE A 71 -6.61 2.59 -0.56
CA ILE A 71 -8.07 2.36 -0.50
C ILE A 71 -8.44 1.56 0.74
N VAL A 72 -7.73 0.46 1.02
CA VAL A 72 -7.98 -0.36 2.22
C VAL A 72 -7.77 0.49 3.48
N ALA A 73 -6.69 1.26 3.56
CA ALA A 73 -6.44 2.13 4.71
C ALA A 73 -7.56 3.18 4.89
N ILE A 74 -8.04 3.78 3.80
CA ILE A 74 -9.15 4.75 3.83
C ILE A 74 -10.44 4.09 4.32
N ILE A 75 -10.82 2.96 3.74
CA ILE A 75 -12.06 2.23 4.08
C ILE A 75 -12.01 1.81 5.55
N VAL A 76 -10.95 1.13 5.97
CA VAL A 76 -10.81 0.65 7.34
C VAL A 76 -10.77 1.82 8.31
N SER A 77 -10.08 2.92 8.01
CA SER A 77 -10.13 4.11 8.84
C SER A 77 -11.54 4.66 8.99
N PHE A 78 -12.37 4.68 7.94
CA PHE A 78 -13.76 5.12 8.06
C PHE A 78 -14.65 4.17 8.87
N LEU A 79 -14.42 2.87 8.76
CA LEU A 79 -15.17 1.83 9.49
C LEU A 79 -14.77 1.71 10.97
N THR A 80 -13.72 2.42 11.39
CA THR A 80 -13.14 2.31 12.74
C THR A 80 -13.15 3.66 13.44
N PRO A 81 -13.05 3.70 14.79
CA PRO A 81 -13.11 4.96 15.54
C PRO A 81 -12.08 5.99 15.05
N PRO A 82 -12.45 7.28 15.02
CA PRO A 82 -11.52 8.34 14.64
C PRO A 82 -10.36 8.44 15.64
N PRO A 83 -9.16 8.83 15.18
CA PRO A 83 -8.02 9.02 16.07
C PRO A 83 -8.28 10.20 17.01
N SER A 84 -7.77 10.13 18.23
CA SER A 84 -7.92 11.20 19.21
C SER A 84 -7.10 12.44 18.79
N THR A 85 -7.49 13.61 19.30
CA THR A 85 -6.81 14.87 18.93
C THR A 85 -5.32 14.85 19.34
N GLU A 86 -5.00 14.24 20.48
CA GLU A 86 -3.61 14.10 20.94
C GLU A 86 -2.78 13.18 20.04
N GLN A 87 -3.35 12.09 19.49
CA GLN A 87 -2.66 11.20 18.55
C GLN A 87 -2.27 11.92 17.23
N VAL A 88 -3.06 12.91 16.82
CA VAL A 88 -2.87 13.63 15.54
C VAL A 88 -2.07 14.94 15.71
N ARG A 89 -1.92 15.42 16.96
CA ARG A 89 -1.50 16.78 17.31
C ARG A 89 -0.15 17.22 16.73
N ALA A 90 0.77 16.29 16.51
CA ALA A 90 2.11 16.57 15.97
C ALA A 90 2.55 15.59 14.86
N THR A 91 1.64 14.78 14.35
CA THR A 91 1.96 13.69 13.41
C THR A 91 1.58 14.00 11.97
N THR A 92 0.69 14.97 11.75
CA THR A 92 0.24 15.38 10.41
C THR A 92 0.73 16.78 10.05
N PHE A 93 1.00 17.00 8.75
CA PHE A 93 1.41 18.30 8.20
C PHE A 93 0.46 19.42 8.62
N TRP A 94 -0.85 19.16 8.54
CA TRP A 94 -1.89 20.11 8.90
C TRP A 94 -1.98 20.39 10.40
N SER A 95 -1.64 19.43 11.27
CA SER A 95 -1.65 19.67 12.70
C SER A 95 -0.45 20.51 13.14
N ILE A 96 0.71 20.31 12.52
CA ILE A 96 1.90 21.13 12.74
C ILE A 96 1.67 22.56 12.24
N LYS A 97 1.12 22.72 11.02
CA LYS A 97 0.80 24.04 10.46
C LYS A 97 -0.10 24.87 11.37
N ASN A 98 -1.12 24.27 11.96
CA ASN A 98 -2.06 24.94 12.87
C ASN A 98 -1.48 25.24 14.26
N ARG A 99 -0.28 24.75 14.59
CA ARG A 99 0.39 24.98 15.88
C ARG A 99 1.30 26.21 15.87
N VAL A 100 1.75 26.61 14.68
CA VAL A 100 2.71 27.71 14.46
C VAL A 100 1.99 29.03 14.13
N VAL A 101 0.71 28.96 13.78
CA VAL A 101 -0.20 30.11 13.66
C VAL A 101 -0.93 30.30 14.98
#